data_AF-A0A9P6ZFI1-F1
#
_entry.id   AF-A0A9P6ZFI1-F1
#
_cell.length_a   1.000
_cell.length_b   1.000
_cell.length_c   1.000
_cell.angle_alpha   90.00
_cell.angle_beta   90.00
_cell.angle_gamma   90.00
#
_symmetry.space_group_name_H-M   'P 1'
#
loop_
_entity.id
_entity.type
_entity.pdbx_description
1 polymer ?
#
loop_
_entity_poly.entity_id
_entity_poly.type
_entity_poly.pdbx_seq_one_letter_code
_entity_poly.pdbx_strand_id
1 'polypeptide(L)'
;DIARYSKLITAKDMGHNEQREAKLLERCPPGHEGKKLVDKPATILDASGAIIAWYLPDALSDTTQVEATDLLAPSLEKSVKADGNWRTHQKWFKQDSENVGSAPGCINISPAWFQQGHENVSDPEVSASLKGPSSENILKGIARPAAIASAALRVMHPEQYFAGLQAFSKLGHKAVSKELPQMPETLEFWASVFNTLS
;
A
#
# COMPACT_ATOMS: atom_id res chain seq x y z
N ASP A 1 -2.49 10.48 21.55
CA ASP A 1 -3.77 10.80 20.91
C ASP A 1 -3.46 11.33 19.51
N ILE A 2 -3.80 10.54 18.50
CA ILE A 2 -3.52 10.84 17.09
C ILE A 2 -4.42 11.95 16.56
N ALA A 3 -5.66 12.07 17.05
CA ALA A 3 -6.58 13.11 16.66
C ALA A 3 -6.10 14.47 17.18
N ARG A 4 -5.58 14.51 18.42
CA ARG A 4 -4.89 15.69 18.93
C ARG A 4 -3.65 16.01 18.11
N TYR A 5 -2.77 15.04 17.84
CA TYR A 5 -1.55 15.27 17.04
C TYR A 5 -1.88 15.83 15.65
N SER A 6 -2.86 15.25 14.95
CA SER A 6 -3.31 15.68 13.62
C SER A 6 -3.78 17.15 13.59
N LYS A 7 -4.41 17.64 14.66
CA LYS A 7 -4.81 19.06 14.78
C LYS A 7 -3.63 20.01 15.02
N LEU A 8 -2.48 19.50 15.44
CA LEU A 8 -1.30 20.31 15.75
C LEU A 8 -0.36 20.45 14.57
N ILE A 9 -0.36 19.49 13.65
CA ILE A 9 0.49 19.49 12.46
C ILE A 9 -0.19 20.21 11.30
N THR A 10 0.63 20.77 10.42
CA THR A 10 0.22 21.44 9.19
C THR A 10 0.97 20.85 8.01
N ALA A 11 0.54 21.13 6.78
CA ALA A 11 1.24 20.69 5.57
C ALA A 11 2.70 21.19 5.47
N LYS A 12 3.10 22.17 6.29
CA LYS A 12 4.47 22.70 6.34
C LYS A 12 5.36 21.99 7.37
N ASP A 13 4.78 21.18 8.25
CA ASP A 13 5.51 20.43 9.26
C ASP A 13 6.10 19.16 8.61
N MET A 14 7.27 19.31 7.99
CA MET A 14 7.95 18.27 7.19
C MET A 14 8.94 17.41 8.01
N GLY A 15 9.00 17.57 9.33
CA GLY A 15 9.94 16.83 10.19
C GLY A 15 11.38 17.34 10.22
N HIS A 16 11.67 18.49 9.60
CA HIS A 16 13.03 19.06 9.53
C HIS A 16 13.31 20.18 10.54
N ASN A 17 12.29 20.66 11.26
CA ASN A 17 12.44 21.73 12.24
C ASN A 17 12.47 21.15 13.64
N GLU A 18 13.67 20.96 14.19
CA GLU A 18 13.89 20.35 15.50
C GLU A 18 13.15 21.05 16.64
N GLN A 19 13.09 22.38 16.63
CA GLN A 19 12.37 23.14 17.67
C GLN A 19 10.87 22.89 17.61
N ARG A 20 10.33 22.73 16.40
CA ARG A 20 8.92 22.41 16.18
C ARG A 20 8.62 20.98 16.60
N GLU A 21 9.47 20.02 16.22
CA GLU A 21 9.34 18.61 16.62
C GLU A 21 9.42 18.44 18.13
N ALA A 22 10.33 19.15 18.81
CA ALA A 22 10.43 19.13 20.27
C ALA A 22 9.14 19.62 20.95
N LYS A 23 8.54 20.71 20.45
CA LYS A 23 7.26 21.22 20.95
C LYS A 23 6.10 20.26 20.68
N LEU A 24 6.11 19.56 19.56
CA LEU A 24 5.10 18.54 19.25
C LEU A 24 5.26 17.34 20.19
N LEU A 25 6.49 16.90 20.44
CA LEU A 25 6.79 15.78 21.34
C LEU A 25 6.37 16.08 22.79
N GLU A 26 6.65 17.28 23.30
CA GLU A 26 6.21 17.70 24.64
C GLU A 26 4.68 17.67 24.77
N ARG A 27 3.97 18.07 23.72
CA ARG A 27 2.50 18.09 23.71
C ARG A 27 1.89 16.72 23.43
N CYS A 28 2.58 15.85 22.71
CA CYS A 28 2.09 14.55 22.28
C CYS A 28 3.16 13.50 22.55
N PRO A 29 3.47 13.21 23.84
CA PRO A 29 4.51 12.24 24.18
C PRO A 29 4.09 10.84 23.71
N PRO A 30 5.06 9.98 23.36
CA PRO A 30 4.78 8.59 23.01
C PRO A 30 4.19 7.84 24.20
N GLY A 31 3.34 6.85 23.93
CA GLY A 31 2.69 6.03 24.97
C GLY A 31 3.62 5.04 25.68
N HIS A 32 4.86 4.89 25.21
CA HIS A 32 5.90 4.09 25.84
C HIS A 32 7.28 4.72 25.58
N GLU A 33 8.21 4.49 26.51
CA GLU A 33 9.62 4.82 26.28
C GLU A 33 10.30 3.74 25.43
N GLY A 34 11.28 4.16 24.61
CA GLY A 34 12.09 3.25 23.80
C GLY A 34 11.34 2.57 22.65
N LYS A 35 11.99 1.55 22.07
CA LYS A 35 11.42 0.72 21.01
C LYS A 35 10.81 -0.53 21.63
N LYS A 36 9.55 -0.82 21.31
CA LYS A 36 8.89 -2.07 21.67
C LYS A 36 8.77 -2.94 20.44
N LEU A 37 9.36 -4.14 20.50
CA LEU A 37 9.12 -5.15 19.48
C LEU A 37 7.70 -5.71 19.64
N VAL A 38 6.96 -5.78 18.54
CA VAL A 38 5.63 -6.40 18.48
C VAL A 38 5.76 -7.61 17.55
N ASP A 39 5.74 -8.80 18.14
CA ASP A 39 5.94 -10.08 17.44
C ASP A 39 4.67 -10.96 17.46
N LYS A 40 3.66 -10.57 18.22
CA LYS A 40 2.37 -11.26 18.36
C LYS A 40 1.22 -10.38 17.87
N PRO A 41 0.09 -10.96 17.44
CA PRO A 41 -1.09 -10.19 17.05
C PRO A 41 -1.45 -9.15 18.11
N ALA A 42 -1.61 -7.89 17.68
CA ALA A 42 -1.82 -6.78 18.59
C ALA A 42 -2.60 -5.64 17.93
N THR A 43 -3.39 -4.94 18.74
CA THR A 43 -3.93 -3.63 18.40
C THR A 43 -3.08 -2.56 19.08
N ILE A 44 -2.62 -1.59 18.32
CA ILE A 44 -1.89 -0.43 18.83
C ILE A 44 -2.90 0.68 19.04
N LEU A 45 -2.99 1.16 20.28
CA LEU A 45 -3.89 2.23 20.68
C LEU A 45 -3.12 3.53 20.84
N ASP A 46 -3.78 4.65 20.60
CA ASP A 46 -3.28 5.94 21.05
C ASP A 46 -3.66 6.21 22.53
N ALA A 47 -3.20 7.35 23.06
CA ALA A 47 -3.47 7.76 24.43
C ALA A 47 -4.97 7.97 24.78
N SER A 48 -5.86 8.03 23.78
CA SER A 48 -7.32 8.13 23.99
C SER A 48 -8.01 6.75 23.99
N GLY A 49 -7.26 5.68 23.68
CA GLY A 49 -7.80 4.33 23.50
C GLY A 49 -8.27 4.05 22.07
N ALA A 50 -8.10 4.99 21.14
CA ALA A 50 -8.44 4.77 19.74
C ALA A 50 -7.42 3.85 19.07
N ILE A 51 -7.89 2.88 18.26
CA ILE A 51 -7.01 1.98 17.53
C ILE A 51 -6.36 2.74 16.36
N ILE A 52 -5.03 2.78 16.32
CA ILE A 52 -4.26 3.43 15.25
C ILE A 52 -3.62 2.44 14.27
N ALA A 53 -3.40 1.21 14.71
CA ALA A 53 -2.88 0.15 13.86
C ALA A 53 -3.28 -1.22 14.39
N TRP A 54 -3.47 -2.15 13.46
CA TRP A 54 -3.60 -3.57 13.74
C TRP A 54 -2.35 -4.26 13.21
N TYR A 55 -1.70 -5.04 14.06
CA TYR A 55 -0.59 -5.90 13.67
C TYR A 55 -1.08 -7.34 13.69
N LEU A 56 -1.13 -7.96 12.51
CA LEU A 56 -1.66 -9.30 12.28
C LEU A 56 -0.59 -10.15 11.58
N PRO A 57 0.42 -10.65 12.32
CA PRO A 57 1.40 -11.56 11.75
C PRO A 57 0.70 -12.84 11.30
N ASP A 58 1.20 -13.44 10.22
CA ASP A 58 0.72 -14.71 9.66
C ASP A 58 -0.78 -14.72 9.32
N ALA A 59 -1.36 -13.54 9.02
CA ALA A 59 -2.75 -13.40 8.60
C ALA A 59 -3.05 -14.04 7.24
N LEU A 60 -2.00 -14.29 6.45
CA LEU A 60 -2.06 -15.00 5.18
C LEU A 60 -1.41 -16.38 5.37
N SER A 61 -2.01 -17.42 4.81
CA SER A 61 -1.39 -18.75 4.83
C SER A 61 -0.13 -18.78 3.98
N ASP A 62 0.82 -19.64 4.35
CA ASP A 62 2.08 -19.84 3.61
C ASP A 62 1.86 -20.05 2.12
N THR A 63 0.87 -20.88 1.76
CA THR A 63 0.49 -21.12 0.36
C THR A 63 0.11 -19.83 -0.36
N THR A 64 -0.72 -18.98 0.25
CA THR A 64 -1.13 -17.71 -0.37
C THR A 64 0.03 -16.73 -0.47
N GLN A 65 0.93 -16.71 0.51
CA GLN A 65 2.13 -15.87 0.47
C GLN A 65 3.07 -16.31 -0.67
N VAL A 66 3.36 -17.61 -0.77
CA VAL A 66 4.24 -18.18 -1.81
C VAL A 66 3.65 -17.98 -3.20
N GLU A 67 2.37 -18.34 -3.43
CA GLU A 67 1.71 -18.18 -4.72
C GLU A 67 1.74 -16.72 -5.22
N ALA A 68 1.44 -15.76 -4.34
CA ALA A 68 1.50 -14.34 -4.70
C ALA A 68 2.94 -13.88 -4.97
N THR A 69 3.91 -14.35 -4.19
CA THR A 69 5.31 -13.91 -4.32
C THR A 69 5.97 -14.48 -5.57
N ASP A 70 5.77 -15.77 -5.86
CA ASP A 70 6.28 -16.44 -7.06
C ASP A 70 5.75 -15.79 -8.33
N LEU A 71 4.46 -15.43 -8.34
CA LEU A 71 3.82 -14.74 -9.45
C LEU A 71 4.41 -13.34 -9.69
N LEU A 72 4.76 -12.63 -8.62
CA LEU A 72 5.32 -11.29 -8.68
C LEU A 72 6.83 -11.28 -8.92
N ALA A 73 7.53 -12.38 -8.68
CA ALA A 73 8.98 -12.48 -8.76
C ALA A 73 9.57 -11.92 -10.07
N PRO A 74 9.06 -12.25 -11.27
CA PRO A 74 9.62 -11.70 -12.52
C PRO A 74 9.50 -10.17 -12.62
N SER A 75 8.48 -9.57 -12.01
CA SER A 75 8.30 -8.12 -11.99
C SER A 75 9.21 -7.45 -10.96
N LEU A 76 9.42 -8.11 -9.82
CA LEU A 76 10.32 -7.66 -8.76
C LEU A 76 11.78 -7.67 -9.25
N GLU A 77 12.24 -8.76 -9.85
CA GLU A 77 13.62 -8.87 -10.37
C GLU A 77 13.92 -7.80 -11.42
N LYS A 78 13.01 -7.60 -12.38
CA LYS A 78 13.15 -6.59 -13.44
C LYS A 78 13.18 -5.16 -12.89
N SER A 79 12.65 -4.93 -11.70
CA SER A 79 12.65 -3.60 -11.09
C SER A 79 14.04 -3.20 -10.59
N VAL A 80 14.92 -4.16 -10.30
CA VAL A 80 16.27 -3.93 -9.80
C VAL A 80 17.20 -3.57 -10.96
N LYS A 81 17.96 -2.49 -10.79
CA LYS A 81 18.84 -1.93 -11.82
C LYS A 81 20.23 -1.64 -11.27
N ALA A 82 21.27 -1.84 -12.09
CA ALA A 82 22.65 -1.52 -11.73
C ALA A 82 22.86 -0.01 -11.48
N ASP A 83 22.20 0.83 -12.27
CA ASP A 83 22.24 2.30 -12.27
C ASP A 83 20.91 2.93 -11.83
N GLY A 84 20.14 2.21 -11.00
CA GLY A 84 18.84 2.65 -10.52
C GLY A 84 18.88 3.91 -9.64
N ASN A 85 17.71 4.51 -9.43
CA ASN A 85 17.54 5.53 -8.39
C ASN A 85 17.47 4.86 -7.00
N TRP A 86 17.22 5.64 -5.95
CA TRP A 86 17.17 5.12 -4.58
C TRP A 86 16.16 3.97 -4.36
N ARG A 87 15.14 3.82 -5.19
CA ARG A 87 14.15 2.73 -5.13
C ARG A 87 14.58 1.46 -5.86
N THR A 88 15.30 1.60 -6.97
CA THR A 88 15.56 0.50 -7.91
C THR A 88 17.02 0.07 -7.94
N HIS A 89 17.93 0.81 -7.31
CA HIS A 89 19.36 0.49 -7.37
C HIS A 89 19.69 -0.78 -6.59
N GLN A 90 20.39 -1.71 -7.24
CA GLN A 90 20.76 -3.02 -6.70
C GLN A 90 21.48 -3.00 -5.34
N LYS A 91 22.18 -1.92 -4.98
CA LYS A 91 22.93 -1.81 -3.72
C LYS A 91 22.03 -1.70 -2.48
N TRP A 92 20.75 -1.35 -2.68
CA TRP A 92 19.77 -1.21 -1.61
C TRP A 92 18.99 -2.50 -1.34
N PHE A 93 19.20 -3.53 -2.16
CA PHE A 93 18.60 -4.83 -1.99
C PHE A 93 19.63 -5.79 -1.41
N LYS A 94 19.18 -6.69 -0.53
CA LYS A 94 20.03 -7.77 -0.03
C LYS A 94 20.33 -8.72 -1.19
N GLN A 95 21.61 -8.88 -1.53
CA GLN A 95 22.03 -9.77 -2.62
C GLN A 95 22.22 -11.22 -2.17
N ASP A 96 22.52 -11.44 -0.88
CA ASP A 96 23.00 -12.73 -0.36
C ASP A 96 22.07 -13.41 0.66
N SER A 97 20.76 -13.18 0.64
CA SER A 97 19.90 -13.95 1.55
C SER A 97 19.52 -15.29 0.93
N GLU A 98 20.38 -16.29 1.11
CA GLU A 98 20.13 -17.71 0.80
C GLU A 98 18.83 -18.26 1.43
N ASN A 99 18.23 -17.53 2.37
CA ASN A 99 17.06 -17.93 3.16
C ASN A 99 15.76 -17.15 2.85
N VAL A 100 15.73 -16.29 1.83
CA VAL A 100 14.50 -15.59 1.45
C VAL A 100 14.09 -16.09 0.07
N GLY A 101 13.13 -17.02 0.03
CA GLY A 101 12.55 -17.55 -1.21
C GLY A 101 11.71 -16.53 -1.99
N SER A 102 12.11 -15.26 -2.00
CA SER A 102 11.40 -14.16 -2.64
C SER A 102 12.38 -13.26 -3.35
N ALA A 103 12.11 -12.97 -4.63
CA ALA A 103 12.94 -12.07 -5.42
C ALA A 103 12.97 -10.66 -4.83
N PRO A 104 14.17 -10.03 -4.68
CA PRO A 104 14.25 -8.64 -4.28
C PRO A 104 13.70 -7.74 -5.39
N GLY A 105 13.06 -6.64 -4.99
CA GLY A 105 12.58 -5.65 -5.93
C GLY A 105 11.53 -4.72 -5.35
N CYS A 106 10.97 -3.89 -6.20
CA CYS A 106 9.85 -3.02 -5.89
C CYS A 106 8.79 -3.16 -6.99
N ILE A 107 7.53 -3.15 -6.59
CA ILE A 107 6.40 -3.13 -7.51
C ILE A 107 5.35 -2.15 -7.00
N ASN A 108 4.60 -1.53 -7.91
CA ASN A 108 3.45 -0.72 -7.57
C ASN A 108 2.33 -1.04 -8.56
N ILE A 109 1.32 -1.73 -8.07
CA ILE A 109 0.15 -2.14 -8.85
C ILE A 109 -1.01 -1.24 -8.45
N SER A 110 -1.60 -0.56 -9.41
CA SER A 110 -2.75 0.29 -9.15
C SER A 110 -3.64 0.46 -10.38
N PRO A 111 -4.97 0.43 -10.22
CA PRO A 111 -5.90 0.80 -11.28
C PRO A 111 -5.87 2.30 -11.60
N ALA A 112 -5.60 3.20 -10.65
CA ALA A 112 -5.77 4.65 -10.88
C ALA A 112 -4.85 5.57 -10.05
N TRP A 113 -3.65 5.12 -9.67
CA TRP A 113 -2.71 5.90 -8.86
C TRP A 113 -1.86 6.87 -9.67
N PHE A 114 -1.57 6.60 -10.95
CA PHE A 114 -0.52 7.31 -11.70
C PHE A 114 -0.63 8.84 -11.66
N GLN A 115 -1.85 9.36 -11.60
CA GLN A 115 -2.10 10.81 -11.57
C GLN A 115 -1.97 11.45 -10.20
N GLN A 116 -1.92 10.64 -9.14
CA GLN A 116 -1.73 11.13 -7.79
C GLN A 116 -0.33 11.74 -7.67
N GLY A 117 -0.28 13.08 -7.67
CA GLY A 117 0.97 13.87 -7.62
C GLY A 117 1.33 14.61 -8.90
N HIS A 118 0.50 14.53 -9.96
CA HIS A 118 0.67 15.33 -11.17
C HIS A 118 -0.32 16.51 -11.18
N GLU A 119 0.17 17.71 -11.49
CA GLU A 119 -0.64 18.95 -11.51
C GLU A 119 -1.59 19.01 -12.72
N ASN A 120 -1.27 18.30 -13.80
CA ASN A 120 -2.11 18.20 -14.98
C ASN A 120 -3.13 17.06 -14.78
N VAL A 121 -4.38 17.42 -14.54
CA VAL A 121 -5.50 16.47 -14.39
C VAL A 121 -5.81 15.85 -15.76
N SER A 122 -5.16 14.74 -16.09
CA SER A 122 -5.59 13.86 -17.20
C SER A 122 -6.64 12.85 -16.71
N ASP A 123 -7.00 11.86 -17.52
CA ASP A 123 -7.87 10.76 -17.10
C ASP A 123 -7.10 9.61 -16.44
N PRO A 124 -7.65 8.96 -15.39
CA PRO A 124 -6.90 8.01 -14.58
C PRO A 124 -6.38 6.86 -15.44
N GLU A 125 -5.15 6.42 -15.14
CA GLU A 125 -4.47 5.35 -15.85
C GLU A 125 -4.03 4.24 -14.90
N VAL A 126 -4.10 3.02 -15.41
CA VAL A 126 -3.53 1.84 -14.75
C VAL A 126 -2.01 1.98 -14.64
N SER A 127 -1.42 1.43 -13.57
CA SER A 127 0.02 1.51 -13.35
C SER A 127 0.78 0.76 -14.42
N ALA A 128 2.04 1.16 -14.67
CA ALA A 128 2.89 0.53 -15.69
C ALA A 128 3.04 -1.00 -15.49
N SER A 129 3.01 -1.48 -14.24
CA SER A 129 3.06 -2.90 -13.90
C SER A 129 1.86 -3.71 -14.40
N LEU A 130 0.74 -3.05 -14.73
CA LEU A 130 -0.46 -3.66 -15.30
C LEU A 130 -0.62 -3.40 -16.80
N LYS A 131 0.29 -2.63 -17.41
CA LYS A 131 0.30 -2.40 -18.87
C LYS A 131 1.02 -3.56 -19.56
N GLY A 132 0.35 -4.68 -19.78
CA GLY A 132 0.94 -5.81 -20.50
C GLY A 132 0.15 -7.12 -20.42
N PRO A 133 0.55 -8.15 -21.18
CA PRO A 133 -0.18 -9.42 -21.28
C PRO A 133 -0.22 -10.23 -19.97
N SER A 134 0.65 -9.91 -19.01
CA SER A 134 0.71 -10.61 -17.71
C SER A 134 -0.21 -10.00 -16.65
N SER A 135 -0.88 -8.87 -16.93
CA SER A 135 -1.66 -8.13 -15.94
C SER A 135 -2.81 -8.97 -15.37
N GLU A 136 -3.56 -9.65 -16.22
CA GLU A 136 -4.67 -10.51 -15.80
C GLU A 136 -4.21 -11.63 -14.85
N ASN A 137 -3.11 -12.31 -15.20
CA ASN A 137 -2.55 -13.38 -14.36
C ASN A 137 -2.11 -12.84 -13.00
N ILE A 138 -1.43 -11.69 -12.98
CA ILE A 138 -1.02 -11.00 -11.76
C ILE A 138 -2.26 -10.68 -10.90
N LEU A 139 -3.27 -10.04 -11.49
CA LEU A 139 -4.48 -9.63 -10.79
C LEU A 139 -5.25 -10.83 -10.22
N LYS A 140 -5.39 -11.90 -11.00
CA LYS A 140 -6.03 -13.14 -10.54
C LYS A 140 -5.27 -13.80 -9.40
N GLY A 141 -3.94 -13.87 -9.48
CA GLY A 141 -3.16 -14.51 -8.44
C GLY A 141 -3.06 -13.71 -7.13
N ILE A 142 -3.09 -12.37 -7.20
CA ILE A 142 -3.15 -11.53 -6.01
C ILE A 142 -4.58 -11.28 -5.50
N ALA A 143 -5.61 -11.77 -6.20
CA ALA A 143 -7.00 -11.48 -5.86
C ALA A 143 -7.35 -11.94 -4.43
N ARG A 144 -6.88 -13.13 -4.04
CA ARG A 144 -7.14 -13.68 -2.70
C ARG A 144 -6.53 -12.85 -1.57
N PRO A 145 -5.21 -12.56 -1.54
CA PRO A 145 -4.64 -11.72 -0.48
C PRO A 145 -5.23 -10.30 -0.49
N ALA A 146 -5.53 -9.73 -1.67
CA ALA A 146 -6.20 -8.44 -1.80
C ALA A 146 -7.62 -8.42 -1.19
N ALA A 147 -8.39 -9.48 -1.42
CA ALA A 147 -9.73 -9.65 -0.84
C ALA A 147 -9.67 -9.80 0.68
N ILE A 148 -8.68 -10.52 1.21
CA ILE A 148 -8.46 -10.66 2.67
C ILE A 148 -8.15 -9.30 3.29
N ALA A 149 -7.25 -8.52 2.68
CA ALA A 149 -6.94 -7.16 3.14
C ALA A 149 -8.18 -6.25 3.14
N SER A 150 -9.02 -6.36 2.11
CA SER A 150 -10.28 -5.62 2.01
C SER A 150 -11.31 -6.05 3.06
N ALA A 151 -11.41 -7.36 3.33
CA ALA A 151 -12.27 -7.89 4.38
C ALA A 151 -11.81 -7.43 5.77
N ALA A 152 -10.50 -7.39 6.01
CA ALA A 152 -9.94 -6.82 7.23
C ALA A 152 -10.32 -5.34 7.36
N LEU A 153 -10.18 -4.53 6.29
CA LEU A 153 -10.59 -3.13 6.32
C LEU A 153 -12.09 -2.97 6.60
N ARG A 154 -12.94 -3.84 6.07
CA ARG A 154 -14.37 -3.82 6.36
C ARG A 154 -14.68 -3.98 7.85
N VAL A 155 -13.91 -4.80 8.56
CA VAL A 155 -14.05 -4.99 10.01
C VAL A 155 -13.44 -3.82 10.78
N MET A 156 -12.23 -3.40 10.41
CA MET A 156 -11.46 -2.39 11.14
C MET A 156 -11.97 -0.97 10.93
N HIS A 157 -12.43 -0.64 9.72
CA HIS A 157 -12.90 0.68 9.34
C HIS A 157 -14.00 0.61 8.25
N PRO A 158 -15.24 0.22 8.61
CA PRO A 158 -16.33 0.00 7.65
C PRO A 158 -16.59 1.19 6.72
N GLU A 159 -16.56 2.42 7.24
CA GLU A 159 -16.80 3.63 6.44
C GLU A 159 -15.77 3.79 5.31
N GLN A 160 -14.49 3.54 5.59
CA GLN A 160 -13.41 3.62 4.60
C GLN A 160 -13.53 2.50 3.57
N TYR A 161 -13.91 1.29 3.99
CA TYR A 161 -14.21 0.19 3.08
C TYR A 161 -15.32 0.56 2.08
N PHE A 162 -16.45 1.09 2.55
CA PHE A 162 -17.55 1.51 1.68
C PHE A 162 -17.19 2.71 0.81
N ALA A 163 -16.40 3.66 1.31
CA ALA A 163 -15.87 4.76 0.51
C ALA A 163 -14.98 4.24 -0.63
N GLY A 164 -14.14 3.24 -0.37
CA GLY A 164 -13.33 2.55 -1.38
C GLY A 164 -14.20 1.89 -2.46
N LEU A 165 -15.22 1.13 -2.07
CA LEU A 165 -16.17 0.53 -3.03
C LEU A 165 -16.87 1.58 -3.90
N GLN A 166 -17.31 2.69 -3.32
CA GLN A 166 -17.92 3.78 -4.07
C GLN A 166 -16.93 4.44 -5.04
N ALA A 167 -15.67 4.62 -4.63
CA ALA A 167 -14.63 5.15 -5.50
C ALA A 167 -14.40 4.24 -6.71
N PHE A 168 -14.34 2.93 -6.49
CA PHE A 168 -14.19 1.94 -7.56
C PHE A 168 -15.41 1.85 -8.48
N SER A 169 -16.62 1.94 -7.95
CA SER A 169 -17.84 2.02 -8.76
C SER A 169 -17.83 3.25 -9.68
N LYS A 170 -17.45 4.42 -9.15
CA LYS A 170 -17.32 5.66 -9.95
C LYS A 170 -16.21 5.53 -11.01
N LEU A 171 -15.08 4.92 -10.65
CA LEU A 171 -13.98 4.67 -11.57
C LEU A 171 -14.43 3.73 -12.70
N GLY A 172 -15.19 2.68 -12.42
CA GLY A 172 -15.76 1.78 -13.43
C GLY A 172 -16.71 2.49 -14.40
N HIS A 173 -17.64 3.30 -13.90
CA HIS A 173 -18.51 4.11 -14.78
C HIS A 173 -17.69 5.08 -15.66
N LYS A 174 -16.66 5.71 -15.09
CA LYS A 174 -15.76 6.59 -15.85
C LYS A 174 -14.96 5.82 -16.91
N ALA A 175 -14.50 4.61 -16.58
CA ALA A 175 -13.74 3.75 -17.46
C ALA A 175 -14.53 3.40 -18.73
N VAL A 176 -15.79 3.02 -18.58
CA VAL A 176 -16.67 2.71 -19.71
C VAL A 176 -17.04 3.96 -20.49
N SER A 177 -17.49 5.03 -19.82
CA SER A 177 -17.96 6.24 -20.50
C SER A 177 -16.88 7.00 -21.28
N LYS A 178 -15.62 6.87 -20.87
CA LYS A 178 -14.48 7.51 -21.53
C LYS A 178 -13.60 6.55 -22.33
N GLU A 179 -13.98 5.28 -22.42
CA GLU A 179 -13.20 4.23 -23.09
C GLU A 179 -11.74 4.20 -22.60
N LEU A 180 -11.56 4.26 -21.27
CA LEU A 180 -10.23 4.32 -20.66
C LEU A 180 -9.47 3.02 -20.96
N PRO A 181 -8.27 3.08 -21.57
CA PRO A 181 -7.55 1.88 -21.97
C PRO A 181 -7.21 0.99 -20.77
N GLN A 182 -7.43 -0.33 -20.90
CA GLN A 182 -7.05 -1.38 -19.93
C GLN A 182 -7.73 -1.28 -18.55
N MET A 183 -8.47 -0.20 -18.29
CA MET A 183 -9.08 0.08 -17.00
C MET A 183 -10.28 -0.85 -16.74
N PRO A 184 -11.23 -1.07 -17.67
CA PRO A 184 -12.32 -2.03 -17.45
C PRO A 184 -11.83 -3.44 -17.12
N GLU A 185 -10.85 -3.94 -17.88
CA GLU A 185 -10.27 -5.27 -17.69
C GLU A 185 -9.49 -5.37 -16.37
N THR A 186 -8.78 -4.30 -16.00
CA THR A 186 -8.09 -4.24 -14.71
C THR A 186 -9.09 -4.28 -13.55
N LEU A 187 -10.17 -3.51 -13.64
CA LEU A 187 -11.19 -3.44 -12.59
C LEU A 187 -11.99 -4.73 -12.45
N GLU A 188 -12.14 -5.51 -13.51
CA GLU A 188 -12.79 -6.82 -13.47
C GLU A 188 -12.08 -7.79 -12.50
N PHE A 189 -10.74 -7.76 -12.47
CA PHE A 189 -9.94 -8.65 -11.62
C PHE A 189 -9.37 -7.96 -10.36
N TRP A 190 -9.66 -6.67 -10.15
CA TRP A 190 -9.19 -5.92 -8.98
C TRP A 190 -10.01 -6.27 -7.73
N ALA A 191 -9.53 -7.22 -6.93
CA ALA A 191 -10.22 -7.70 -5.74
C ALA A 191 -10.00 -6.83 -4.47
N SER A 192 -9.50 -5.60 -4.61
CA SER A 192 -9.16 -4.72 -3.49
C SER A 192 -10.03 -3.47 -3.43
N VAL A 193 -10.37 -3.01 -2.22
CA VAL A 193 -10.92 -1.65 -2.03
C VAL A 193 -9.83 -0.59 -1.87
N PHE A 194 -8.57 -1.00 -1.77
CA PHE A 194 -7.42 -0.11 -1.85
C PHE A 194 -7.13 0.22 -3.31
N ASN A 195 -6.68 1.44 -3.57
CA ASN A 195 -6.32 1.87 -4.92
C ASN A 195 -4.87 1.52 -5.30
N THR A 196 -4.08 0.93 -4.40
CA THR A 196 -2.69 0.53 -4.67
C THR A 196 -2.32 -0.71 -3.86
N LEU A 197 -1.50 -1.58 -4.45
CA LEU A 197 -0.77 -2.66 -3.81
C LEU A 197 0.72 -2.49 -4.16
N SER A 198 1.61 -2.55 -3.17
CA SER A 198 3.03 -2.25 -3.30
C SER A 198 3.89 -3.23 -2.52
#